data_AF-A0A087SUG1-F1
#
_entry.id   AF-A0A087SUG1-F1
#
_cell.length_a   1.000
_cell.length_b   1.000
_cell.length_c   1.000
_cell.angle_alpha   90.00
_cell.angle_beta   90.00
_cell.angle_gamma   90.00
#
_symmetry.space_group_name_H-M   'P 1'
#
loop_
_entity.id
_entity.type
_entity.pdbx_description
1 polymer ?
#
loop_
_entity_poly.entity_id
_entity_poly.type
_entity_poly.pdbx_seq_one_letter_code
_entity_poly.pdbx_strand_id
1 'polypeptide(L)'
;MFIVVVWMIQVYYQFALCIVFLSIISITATVWETRKQSKALRDAVRTDAVVTVLRDGKEVQKPSEDLVPGDVILLPQAQFTMVCDAVLLSGNCVVNESMLTGESTPITKVPVANDSNTKYDTSSNKRSTLFCGTQILHSRNVDGSDVKAIVYRTGFSTAKGELVRAILFPKPVNFKLYTDLFKCMIIFFVLGIPPMIYTAVIWINL
;
A
#
# COMPACT_ATOMS: atom_id res chain seq x y z
N MET A 1 -3.04 30.06 14.11
CA MET A 1 -3.20 30.42 15.54
C MET A 1 -2.55 31.76 15.88
N PHE A 2 -1.27 32.02 15.54
CA PHE A 2 -0.62 33.33 15.76
C PHE A 2 -1.43 34.54 15.24
N ILE A 3 -1.93 34.46 14.00
CA ILE A 3 -2.76 35.52 13.39
C ILE A 3 -4.05 35.75 14.21
N VAL A 4 -4.73 34.70 14.66
CA VAL A 4 -5.96 34.84 15.46
C VAL A 4 -5.70 35.62 16.76
N VAL A 5 -4.54 35.42 17.40
CA VAL A 5 -4.13 36.16 18.60
C VAL A 5 -3.90 37.65 18.30
N VAL A 6 -3.23 37.98 17.18
CA VAL A 6 -3.01 39.37 16.75
C VAL A 6 -4.33 40.11 16.51
N TRP A 7 -5.29 39.46 15.84
CA TRP A 7 -6.59 40.05 15.56
C TRP A 7 -7.47 40.21 16.81
N MET A 8 -7.33 39.32 17.79
CA MET A 8 -7.97 39.46 19.11
C MET A 8 -7.41 40.67 19.89
N ILE A 9 -6.09 40.90 19.82
CA ILE A 9 -5.44 42.04 20.49
C ILE A 9 -5.89 43.38 19.88
N GLN A 10 -6.14 43.42 18.57
CA GLN A 10 -6.65 44.60 17.87
C GLN A 10 -8.17 44.81 18.02
N VAL A 11 -8.85 44.05 18.90
CA VAL A 11 -10.30 44.19 19.20
C VAL A 11 -11.20 43.87 17.98
N TYR A 12 -10.68 43.14 16.98
CA TYR A 12 -11.42 42.71 15.78
C TYR A 12 -12.01 41.29 15.95
N TYR A 13 -12.91 41.12 16.92
CA TYR A 13 -13.45 39.81 17.31
C TYR A 13 -14.21 39.07 16.20
N GLN A 14 -14.92 39.80 15.33
CA GLN A 14 -15.71 39.20 14.25
C GLN A 14 -14.82 38.42 13.25
N PHE A 15 -13.68 39.00 12.87
CA PHE A 15 -12.74 38.37 11.94
C PHE A 15 -12.03 37.17 12.58
N ALA A 16 -11.62 37.30 13.86
CA ALA A 16 -10.99 36.21 14.60
C ALA A 16 -11.92 34.97 14.70
N LEU A 17 -13.20 35.18 14.99
CA LEU A 17 -14.20 34.11 15.06
C LEU A 17 -14.39 33.42 13.71
N CYS A 18 -14.54 34.18 12.62
CA CYS A 18 -14.65 33.62 11.27
C CYS A 18 -13.45 32.74 10.89
N ILE A 19 -12.22 33.19 11.18
CA ILE A 19 -11.00 32.41 10.87
C ILE A 19 -10.96 31.11 11.67
N VAL A 20 -11.28 31.15 12.96
CA VAL A 20 -11.33 29.94 13.80
C VAL A 20 -12.38 28.97 13.28
N PHE A 21 -13.57 29.46 12.97
CA PHE A 21 -14.67 28.65 12.47
C PHE A 21 -14.33 27.97 11.13
N LEU A 22 -13.82 28.74 10.16
CA LEU A 22 -13.37 28.20 8.87
C LEU A 22 -12.23 27.19 9.03
N SER A 23 -11.31 27.44 9.96
CA SER A 23 -10.20 26.52 10.24
C SER A 23 -10.71 25.19 10.81
N ILE A 24 -11.67 25.23 11.74
CA ILE A 24 -12.28 24.02 12.31
C ILE A 24 -13.00 23.22 11.22
N ILE A 25 -13.79 23.89 10.37
CA ILE A 25 -14.46 23.23 9.23
C ILE A 25 -13.44 22.60 8.28
N SER A 26 -12.38 23.33 7.94
CA SER A 26 -11.34 22.82 7.04
C SER A 26 -10.65 21.58 7.63
N ILE A 27 -10.20 21.64 8.89
CA ILE A 27 -9.53 20.52 9.55
C ILE A 27 -10.46 19.31 9.64
N THR A 28 -11.71 19.52 10.04
CA THR A 28 -12.69 18.41 10.15
C THR A 28 -13.00 17.79 8.80
N ALA A 29 -13.18 18.59 7.75
CA ALA A 29 -13.38 18.11 6.38
C ALA A 29 -12.16 17.30 5.90
N THR A 30 -10.94 17.82 6.08
CA THR A 30 -9.70 17.11 5.70
C THR A 30 -9.54 15.79 6.44
N VAL A 31 -9.82 15.75 7.75
CA VAL A 31 -9.76 14.51 8.54
C VAL A 31 -10.80 13.52 8.04
N TRP A 32 -12.02 13.96 7.76
CA TRP A 32 -13.08 13.08 7.29
C TRP A 32 -12.79 12.50 5.91
N GLU A 33 -12.32 13.32 4.98
CA GLU A 33 -11.91 12.90 3.64
C GLU A 33 -10.76 11.90 3.70
N THR A 34 -9.74 12.17 4.52
CA THR A 34 -8.60 11.25 4.73
C THR A 34 -9.07 9.89 5.26
N ARG A 35 -9.99 9.89 6.24
CA ARG A 35 -10.55 8.64 6.78
C ARG A 35 -11.38 7.88 5.74
N LYS A 36 -12.20 8.59 4.95
CA LYS A 36 -13.01 8.00 3.88
C LYS A 36 -12.14 7.34 2.81
N GLN A 37 -11.09 8.04 2.36
CA GLN A 37 -10.14 7.51 1.37
C GLN A 37 -9.40 6.28 1.91
N SER A 38 -8.93 6.32 3.16
CA SER A 38 -8.27 5.17 3.79
C SER A 38 -9.19 3.95 3.90
N LYS A 39 -10.47 4.14 4.23
CA LYS A 39 -11.45 3.04 4.30
C LYS A 39 -11.75 2.48 2.92
N ALA A 40 -12.02 3.33 1.93
CA ALA A 40 -12.28 2.91 0.57
C ALA A 40 -11.11 2.09 -0.03
N LEU A 41 -9.86 2.51 0.25
CA LEU A 41 -8.67 1.79 -0.18
C LEU A 41 -8.55 0.41 0.50
N ARG A 42 -8.90 0.30 1.79
CA ARG A 42 -8.91 -1.00 2.50
C ARG A 42 -9.95 -1.94 1.92
N ASP A 43 -11.16 -1.44 1.66
CA ASP A 43 -12.26 -2.25 1.15
C ASP A 43 -11.99 -2.73 -0.30
N ALA A 44 -11.38 -1.87 -1.14
CA ALA A 44 -11.02 -2.22 -2.52
C ALA A 44 -9.93 -3.30 -2.64
N VAL A 45 -9.15 -3.54 -1.57
CA VAL A 45 -8.06 -4.53 -1.58
C VAL A 45 -8.53 -5.90 -1.10
N ARG A 46 -9.64 -5.97 -0.34
CA ARG A 46 -10.17 -7.23 0.18
C ARG A 46 -10.59 -8.12 -0.99
N THR A 47 -9.95 -9.29 -1.10
CA THR A 47 -10.24 -10.28 -2.14
C THR A 47 -10.77 -11.53 -1.46
N ASP A 48 -12.09 -11.65 -1.41
CA ASP A 48 -12.76 -12.83 -0.90
C ASP A 48 -12.82 -13.87 -2.03
N ALA A 49 -12.01 -14.92 -1.92
CA ALA A 49 -12.03 -16.03 -2.85
C ALA A 49 -11.95 -17.35 -2.09
N VAL A 50 -12.49 -18.42 -2.69
CA VAL A 50 -12.37 -19.77 -2.16
C VAL A 50 -11.21 -20.47 -2.87
N VAL A 51 -10.33 -21.09 -2.09
CA VAL A 51 -9.15 -21.79 -2.58
C VAL A 51 -9.17 -23.23 -2.10
N THR A 52 -8.83 -24.17 -2.98
CA THR A 52 -8.69 -25.59 -2.63
C THR A 52 -7.30 -25.82 -2.04
N VAL A 53 -7.25 -26.24 -0.78
CA VAL A 53 -6.04 -26.59 -0.05
C VAL A 53 -5.95 -28.09 0.19
N LEU A 54 -4.74 -28.62 0.18
CA LEU A 54 -4.44 -30.00 0.55
C LEU A 54 -3.92 -30.01 2.00
N ARG A 55 -4.77 -30.45 2.94
CA ARG A 55 -4.41 -30.64 4.36
C ARG A 55 -4.69 -32.07 4.77
N ASP A 56 -3.76 -32.70 5.49
CA ASP A 56 -3.85 -34.10 5.92
C ASP A 56 -4.16 -35.08 4.77
N GLY A 57 -3.64 -34.77 3.57
CA GLY A 57 -3.86 -35.58 2.36
C GLY A 57 -5.27 -35.47 1.76
N LYS A 58 -6.14 -34.60 2.28
CA LYS A 58 -7.50 -34.36 1.76
C LYS A 58 -7.62 -32.97 1.17
N GLU A 59 -8.42 -32.88 0.11
CA GLU A 59 -8.78 -31.62 -0.53
C GLU A 59 -9.90 -30.95 0.25
N VAL A 60 -9.65 -29.72 0.68
CA VAL A 60 -10.61 -28.92 1.45
C VAL A 60 -10.69 -27.54 0.81
N GLN A 61 -11.90 -27.09 0.49
CA GLN A 61 -12.13 -25.72 0.06
C GLN A 61 -12.16 -24.81 1.29
N LYS A 62 -11.33 -23.76 1.28
CA LYS A 62 -11.26 -22.77 2.35
C LYS A 62 -11.33 -21.34 1.82
N PRO A 63 -11.84 -20.40 2.63
CA PRO A 63 -11.72 -18.98 2.34
C PRO A 63 -10.24 -18.57 2.22
N SER A 64 -9.94 -17.59 1.38
CA SER A 64 -8.61 -17.00 1.21
C SER A 64 -8.05 -16.42 2.53
N GLU A 65 -8.91 -16.03 3.47
CA GLU A 65 -8.55 -15.51 4.79
C GLU A 65 -7.93 -16.57 5.72
N ASP A 66 -8.27 -17.85 5.52
CA ASP A 66 -7.78 -18.97 6.34
C ASP A 66 -6.46 -19.56 5.85
N LEU A 67 -5.91 -19.02 4.74
CA LEU A 67 -4.65 -19.46 4.16
C LEU A 67 -3.48 -19.02 5.03
N VAL A 68 -2.60 -19.97 5.33
CA VAL A 68 -1.36 -19.72 6.08
C VAL A 68 -0.14 -20.14 5.27
N PRO A 69 1.03 -19.50 5.48
CA PRO A 69 2.28 -19.98 4.91
C PRO A 69 2.51 -21.45 5.27
N GLY A 70 2.89 -22.26 4.28
CA GLY A 70 3.07 -23.70 4.38
C GLY A 70 1.88 -24.52 3.84
N ASP A 71 0.71 -23.92 3.64
CA ASP A 71 -0.40 -24.60 2.98
C ASP A 71 -0.04 -24.97 1.54
N VAL A 72 -0.46 -26.17 1.11
CA VAL A 72 -0.37 -26.59 -0.30
C VAL A 72 -1.71 -26.31 -0.97
N ILE A 73 -1.71 -25.49 -2.01
CA ILE A 73 -2.89 -25.16 -2.81
C ILE A 73 -2.89 -25.96 -4.11
N LEU A 74 -4.10 -26.33 -4.55
CA LEU A 74 -4.35 -26.95 -5.85
C LEU A 74 -4.79 -25.87 -6.83
N LEU A 75 -4.06 -25.71 -7.92
CA LEU A 75 -4.36 -24.72 -8.94
C LEU A 75 -5.37 -25.31 -9.93
N PRO A 76 -6.50 -24.62 -10.20
CA PRO A 76 -7.46 -25.07 -11.21
C PRO A 76 -6.82 -25.08 -12.60
N GLN A 77 -7.31 -25.95 -13.48
CA GLN A 77 -6.93 -25.93 -14.91
C GLN A 77 -7.53 -24.72 -15.65
N ALA A 78 -8.62 -24.16 -15.12
CA ALA A 78 -9.29 -22.97 -15.64
C ALA A 78 -8.62 -21.67 -15.17
N GLN A 79 -9.12 -20.54 -15.65
CA GLN A 79 -8.66 -19.22 -15.21
C GLN A 79 -8.85 -19.05 -13.71
N PHE A 80 -7.79 -18.64 -13.01
CA PHE A 80 -7.81 -18.46 -11.56
C PHE A 80 -6.97 -17.25 -11.18
N THR A 81 -7.49 -16.39 -10.29
CA THR A 81 -6.72 -15.25 -9.77
C THR A 81 -6.03 -15.66 -8.48
N MET A 82 -4.72 -15.51 -8.43
CA MET A 82 -3.93 -15.82 -7.24
C MET A 82 -4.27 -14.88 -6.09
N VAL A 83 -4.55 -15.43 -4.91
CA VAL A 83 -4.85 -14.65 -3.69
C VAL A 83 -3.68 -14.54 -2.71
N CYS A 84 -2.62 -15.31 -2.92
CA CYS A 84 -1.43 -15.34 -2.08
C CYS A 84 -0.18 -15.44 -2.96
N ASP A 85 0.99 -15.25 -2.35
CA ASP A 85 2.23 -15.58 -3.03
C ASP A 85 2.59 -17.04 -2.73
N ALA A 86 2.81 -17.82 -3.78
CA ALA A 86 3.05 -19.26 -3.71
C ALA A 86 4.24 -19.68 -4.58
N VAL A 87 4.82 -20.83 -4.29
CA VAL A 87 5.89 -21.44 -5.08
C VAL A 87 5.35 -22.71 -5.73
N LEU A 88 5.53 -22.83 -7.04
CA LEU A 88 5.08 -23.97 -7.81
C LEU A 88 5.92 -25.21 -7.47
N LEU A 89 5.26 -26.28 -7.02
CA LEU A 89 5.90 -27.55 -6.66
C LEU A 89 5.82 -28.57 -7.80
N SER A 90 4.69 -28.63 -8.49
CA SER A 90 4.44 -29.59 -9.57
C SER A 90 3.59 -28.99 -10.68
N GLY A 91 3.84 -29.42 -11.92
CA GLY A 91 3.18 -28.91 -13.11
C GLY A 91 3.70 -27.54 -13.54
N ASN A 92 3.26 -27.10 -14.73
CA ASN A 92 3.57 -25.80 -15.30
C ASN A 92 2.31 -24.95 -15.34
N CYS A 93 2.46 -23.63 -15.22
CA CYS A 93 1.32 -22.73 -15.42
C CYS A 93 1.72 -21.48 -16.20
N VAL A 94 0.79 -20.96 -16.98
CA VAL A 94 0.95 -19.70 -17.71
C VAL A 94 0.22 -18.62 -16.95
N VAL A 95 0.93 -17.56 -16.57
CA VAL A 95 0.39 -16.47 -15.76
C VAL A 95 0.50 -15.13 -16.48
N ASN A 96 -0.47 -14.27 -16.23
CA ASN A 96 -0.46 -12.88 -16.59
C ASN A 96 -0.07 -12.04 -15.37
N GLU A 97 1.10 -11.42 -15.42
CA GLU A 97 1.65 -10.58 -14.34
C GLU A 97 1.43 -9.07 -14.56
N SER A 98 0.62 -8.68 -15.55
CA SER A 98 0.39 -7.27 -15.92
C SER A 98 -0.03 -6.38 -14.75
N MET A 99 -0.76 -6.91 -13.75
CA MET A 99 -1.13 -6.14 -12.56
C MET A 99 0.05 -5.76 -11.66
N LEU A 100 1.15 -6.53 -11.67
CA LEU A 100 2.33 -6.27 -10.83
C LEU A 100 3.50 -5.69 -11.62
N THR A 101 3.77 -6.19 -12.83
CA THR A 101 4.92 -5.78 -13.65
C THR A 101 4.56 -4.73 -14.70
N GLY A 102 3.28 -4.60 -15.05
CA GLY A 102 2.83 -3.77 -16.17
C GLY A 102 3.09 -4.39 -17.55
N GLU A 103 3.66 -5.60 -17.61
CA GLU A 103 3.92 -6.31 -18.86
C GLU A 103 2.73 -7.21 -19.23
N SER A 104 2.18 -7.03 -20.42
CA SER A 104 1.01 -7.79 -20.90
C SER A 104 1.36 -9.16 -21.48
N THR A 105 2.63 -9.49 -21.62
CA THR A 105 3.06 -10.78 -22.18
C THR A 105 2.94 -11.89 -21.14
N PRO A 106 2.17 -12.96 -21.40
CA PRO A 106 2.07 -14.09 -20.48
C PRO A 106 3.43 -14.76 -20.27
N ILE A 107 3.70 -15.17 -19.03
CA ILE A 107 4.95 -15.80 -18.63
C ILE A 107 4.65 -17.23 -18.18
N THR A 108 5.43 -18.19 -18.66
CA THR A 108 5.36 -19.59 -18.22
C THR A 108 6.17 -19.77 -16.94
N LYS A 109 5.54 -20.35 -15.93
CA LYS A 109 6.13 -20.72 -14.65
C LYS A 109 6.36 -22.23 -14.60
N VAL A 110 7.51 -22.60 -14.03
CA VAL A 110 7.99 -23.98 -13.95
C VAL A 110 8.21 -24.36 -12.48
N PRO A 111 8.02 -25.62 -12.10
CA PRO A 111 8.14 -26.05 -10.72
C PRO A 111 9.58 -25.84 -10.24
N VAL A 112 9.73 -25.59 -8.94
CA VAL A 112 11.05 -25.43 -8.33
C VAL A 112 11.85 -26.73 -8.50
N ALA A 113 13.13 -26.62 -8.85
CA ALA A 113 14.02 -27.76 -8.93
C ALA A 113 14.19 -28.37 -7.53
N ASN A 114 14.08 -29.70 -7.45
CA ASN A 114 14.09 -30.44 -6.17
C ASN A 114 15.53 -30.66 -5.66
N ASP A 115 16.31 -29.58 -5.61
CA ASP A 115 17.72 -29.62 -5.22
C ASP A 115 17.83 -29.41 -3.72
N SER A 116 18.01 -30.52 -2.99
CA SER A 116 17.80 -30.64 -1.53
C SER A 116 18.75 -29.81 -0.64
N ASN A 117 19.70 -29.09 -1.24
CA ASN A 117 20.78 -28.41 -0.51
C ASN A 117 20.79 -26.87 -0.67
N THR A 118 19.82 -26.29 -1.38
CA THR A 118 19.74 -24.83 -1.57
C THR A 118 18.51 -24.24 -0.87
N LYS A 119 18.71 -23.21 -0.03
CA LYS A 119 17.60 -22.43 0.52
C LYS A 119 16.89 -21.72 -0.62
N TYR A 120 15.57 -21.86 -0.70
CA TYR A 120 14.77 -21.17 -1.70
C TYR A 120 14.93 -19.65 -1.54
N ASP A 121 15.48 -18.99 -2.57
CA ASP A 121 15.51 -17.54 -2.68
C ASP A 121 14.55 -17.09 -3.77
N THR A 122 13.59 -16.23 -3.39
CA THR A 122 12.63 -15.60 -4.30
C THR A 122 13.32 -14.81 -5.41
N SER A 123 14.51 -14.26 -5.15
CA SER A 123 15.26 -13.45 -6.13
C SER A 123 15.83 -14.30 -7.28
N SER A 124 16.28 -15.52 -6.96
CA SER A 124 16.88 -16.48 -7.90
C SER A 124 15.81 -17.28 -8.65
N ASN A 125 14.71 -17.65 -7.97
CA ASN A 125 13.68 -18.56 -8.49
C ASN A 125 12.35 -17.86 -8.88
N LYS A 126 12.43 -16.66 -9.47
CA LYS A 126 11.24 -15.90 -9.93
C LYS A 126 10.35 -16.66 -10.93
N ARG A 127 10.93 -17.61 -11.70
CA ARG A 127 10.18 -18.45 -12.65
C ARG A 127 9.33 -19.53 -11.98
N SER A 128 9.52 -19.77 -10.69
CA SER A 128 8.72 -20.73 -9.91
C SER A 128 7.78 -20.06 -8.92
N THR A 129 7.88 -18.73 -8.75
CA THR A 129 7.02 -17.95 -7.87
C THR A 129 5.76 -17.48 -8.59
N LEU A 130 4.62 -17.64 -7.93
CA LEU A 130 3.32 -17.09 -8.29
C LEU A 130 3.01 -15.96 -7.31
N PHE A 131 2.60 -14.79 -7.84
CA PHE A 131 2.32 -13.61 -7.02
C PHE A 131 0.81 -13.38 -6.86
N CYS A 132 0.41 -12.87 -5.69
CA CYS A 132 -0.94 -12.45 -5.39
C CYS A 132 -1.41 -11.36 -6.37
N GLY A 133 -2.59 -11.56 -6.98
CA GLY A 133 -3.18 -10.66 -7.98
C GLY A 133 -2.81 -10.99 -9.42
N THR A 134 -1.92 -11.96 -9.67
CA THR A 134 -1.68 -12.46 -11.03
C THR A 134 -2.82 -13.40 -11.46
N GLN A 135 -3.12 -13.40 -12.76
CA GLN A 135 -4.13 -14.31 -13.33
C GLN A 135 -3.43 -15.52 -13.93
N ILE A 136 -3.74 -16.70 -13.41
CA ILE A 136 -3.41 -17.96 -14.05
C ILE A 136 -4.34 -18.11 -15.25
N LEU A 137 -3.78 -18.20 -16.45
CA LEU A 137 -4.53 -18.40 -17.68
C LEU A 137 -4.82 -19.89 -17.88
N HIS A 138 -3.82 -20.72 -17.65
CA HIS A 138 -3.94 -22.18 -17.72
C HIS A 138 -2.86 -22.83 -16.87
N SER A 139 -3.20 -23.94 -16.23
CA SER A 139 -2.27 -24.79 -15.49
C SER A 139 -2.35 -26.22 -16.04
N ARG A 140 -1.20 -26.86 -16.21
CA ARG A 140 -1.10 -28.22 -16.75
C ARG A 140 0.04 -28.98 -16.12
N ASN A 141 -0.24 -30.21 -15.69
CA ASN A 141 0.80 -31.15 -15.31
C ASN A 141 1.02 -32.20 -16.41
N VAL A 142 2.25 -32.67 -16.55
CA VAL A 142 2.64 -33.68 -17.55
C VAL A 142 1.95 -35.02 -17.24
N ASP A 143 1.79 -35.33 -15.95
CA ASP A 143 1.22 -36.60 -15.48
C ASP A 143 -0.32 -36.60 -15.38
N GLY A 144 -0.99 -35.51 -15.81
CA GLY A 144 -2.44 -35.35 -15.68
C GLY A 144 -2.95 -35.14 -14.25
N SER A 145 -2.08 -35.15 -13.25
CA SER A 145 -2.39 -34.84 -11.86
C SER A 145 -2.52 -33.33 -11.62
N ASP A 146 -3.11 -32.93 -10.50
CA ASP A 146 -3.28 -31.52 -10.18
C ASP A 146 -1.96 -30.77 -10.01
N VAL A 147 -1.99 -29.50 -10.41
CA VAL A 147 -0.86 -28.58 -10.27
C VAL A 147 -0.83 -28.07 -8.84
N LYS A 148 0.29 -28.31 -8.14
CA LYS A 148 0.44 -27.99 -6.71
C LYS A 148 1.37 -26.82 -6.51
N ALA A 149 1.02 -25.92 -5.61
CA ALA A 149 1.89 -24.84 -5.16
C ALA A 149 1.86 -24.73 -3.64
N ILE A 150 2.98 -24.32 -3.03
CA ILE A 150 3.06 -24.07 -1.59
C ILE A 150 2.99 -22.57 -1.31
N VAL A 151 2.13 -22.18 -0.39
CA VAL A 151 1.99 -20.78 0.03
C VAL A 151 3.21 -20.39 0.86
N TYR A 152 3.86 -19.27 0.53
CA TYR A 152 4.99 -18.76 1.33
C TYR A 152 4.70 -17.38 1.96
N ARG A 153 3.82 -16.57 1.37
CA ARG A 153 3.36 -15.30 1.96
C ARG A 153 1.86 -15.09 1.73
N THR A 154 1.18 -14.54 2.74
CA THR A 154 -0.25 -14.20 2.71
C THR A 154 -0.49 -12.78 3.21
N GLY A 155 -1.67 -12.21 2.92
CA GLY A 155 -2.08 -10.87 3.39
C GLY A 155 -1.12 -9.75 2.98
N PHE A 156 -0.83 -8.83 3.91
CA PHE A 156 0.07 -7.68 3.69
C PHE A 156 1.55 -8.04 3.49
N SER A 157 1.93 -9.30 3.70
CA SER A 157 3.29 -9.77 3.42
C SER A 157 3.49 -10.13 1.95
N THR A 158 2.43 -10.32 1.17
CA THR A 158 2.52 -10.61 -0.27
C THR A 158 3.09 -9.42 -1.06
N ALA A 159 3.57 -9.65 -2.28
CA ALA A 159 4.05 -8.58 -3.17
C ALA A 159 2.99 -7.48 -3.39
N LYS A 160 1.74 -7.88 -3.69
CA LYS A 160 0.59 -6.96 -3.79
C LYS A 160 0.30 -6.27 -2.46
N GLY A 161 0.32 -7.03 -1.35
CA GLY A 161 0.07 -6.51 -0.01
C GLY A 161 1.10 -5.49 0.45
N GLU A 162 2.37 -5.67 0.11
CA GLU A 162 3.46 -4.76 0.44
C GLU A 162 3.32 -3.43 -0.32
N LEU A 163 2.93 -3.47 -1.60
CA LEU A 163 2.59 -2.28 -2.38
C LEU A 163 1.42 -1.52 -1.77
N VAL A 164 0.33 -2.23 -1.44
CA VAL A 164 -0.83 -1.63 -0.77
C VAL A 164 -0.44 -1.01 0.58
N ARG A 165 0.40 -1.71 1.36
CA ARG A 165 0.89 -1.21 2.65
C ARG A 165 1.74 0.05 2.49
N ALA A 166 2.59 0.11 1.47
CA ALA A 166 3.39 1.30 1.18
C ALA A 166 2.53 2.52 0.78
N ILE A 167 1.38 2.29 0.14
CA ILE A 167 0.41 3.34 -0.19
C ILE A 167 -0.39 3.77 1.06
N LEU A 168 -0.85 2.81 1.87
CA LEU A 168 -1.63 3.08 3.09
C LEU A 168 -0.80 3.71 4.22
N PHE A 169 0.47 3.33 4.31
CA PHE A 169 1.41 3.76 5.33
C PHE A 169 2.71 4.23 4.66
N PRO A 170 2.67 5.39 3.97
CA PRO A 170 3.86 5.95 3.38
C PRO A 170 4.88 6.21 4.49
N LYS A 171 6.15 5.95 4.20
CA LYS A 171 7.25 6.30 5.11
C LYS A 171 7.15 7.80 5.43
N PRO A 172 7.39 8.22 6.69
CA PRO A 172 7.31 9.62 7.05
C PRO A 172 8.20 10.44 6.12
N VAL A 173 7.63 11.53 5.58
CA VAL A 173 8.34 12.45 4.67
C VAL A 173 9.66 12.89 5.31
N ASN A 174 10.75 12.82 4.55
CA ASN A 174 12.11 13.03 5.07
C ASN A 174 12.24 14.35 5.83
N PHE A 175 12.99 14.33 6.95
CA PHE A 175 13.31 15.49 7.78
C PHE A 175 13.81 16.72 6.99
N LYS A 176 14.44 16.50 5.84
CA LYS A 176 14.95 17.57 4.96
C LYS A 176 13.84 18.56 4.52
N LEU A 177 12.61 18.08 4.28
CA LEU A 177 11.48 18.95 3.93
C LEU A 177 11.14 19.90 5.09
N TYR A 178 11.10 19.39 6.32
CA TYR A 178 10.88 20.22 7.51
C TYR A 178 12.02 21.22 7.70
N THR A 179 13.27 20.79 7.53
CA THR A 179 14.43 21.67 7.61
C THR A 179 14.35 22.81 6.59
N ASP A 180 13.93 22.52 5.35
CA ASP A 180 13.81 23.54 4.32
C ASP A 180 12.59 24.46 4.56
N LEU A 181 11.48 23.95 5.08
CA LEU A 181 10.34 24.75 5.55
C LEU A 181 10.73 25.71 6.69
N PHE A 182 11.52 25.23 7.66
CA PHE A 182 12.02 26.07 8.75
C PHE A 182 12.96 27.17 8.25
N LYS A 183 13.83 26.89 7.27
CA LYS A 183 14.66 27.91 6.62
C LYS A 183 13.80 28.98 5.93
N CYS A 184 12.78 28.57 5.17
CA CYS A 184 11.85 29.50 4.55
C CYS A 184 11.12 30.37 5.58
N MET A 185 10.68 29.77 6.70
CA MET A 185 10.02 30.50 7.79
C MET A 185 10.94 31.56 8.39
N ILE A 186 12.22 31.25 8.60
CA ILE A 186 13.23 32.21 9.11
C ILE A 186 13.43 33.36 8.11
N ILE A 187 13.54 33.06 6.81
CA ILE A 187 13.72 34.08 5.77
C ILE A 187 12.53 35.05 5.74
N PHE A 188 11.30 34.54 5.79
CA PHE A 188 10.10 35.38 5.85
C PHE A 188 10.04 36.23 7.12
N PHE A 189 10.50 35.69 8.26
CA PHE A 189 10.54 36.45 9.51
C PHE A 189 11.53 37.61 9.43
N VAL A 190 12.75 37.37 8.91
CA VAL A 190 13.78 38.40 8.75
C VAL A 190 13.33 39.50 7.77
N LEU A 191 12.65 39.13 6.68
CA LEU A 191 12.10 40.09 5.72
C LEU A 191 10.88 40.87 6.26
N GLY A 192 10.09 40.28 7.16
CA GLY A 192 8.88 40.89 7.71
C GLY A 192 9.10 41.91 8.82
N ILE A 193 10.22 41.84 9.55
CA ILE A 193 10.53 42.73 10.68
C ILE A 193 10.71 44.21 10.25
N PRO A 194 11.51 44.56 9.23
CA PRO A 194 11.78 45.97 8.89
C PRO A 194 10.51 46.77 8.52
N PRO A 195 9.58 46.26 7.68
CA PRO A 195 8.31 46.94 7.41
C PRO A 195 7.46 47.13 8.67
N MET A 196 7.46 46.15 9.59
CA MET A 196 6.69 46.22 10.83
C MET A 196 7.23 47.29 11.79
N ILE A 197 8.55 47.47 11.84
CA ILE A 197 9.19 48.55 12.61
C ILE A 197 8.86 49.91 11.98
N TYR A 198 8.97 50.03 10.64
CA TYR A 198 8.68 51.27 9.93
C TYR A 198 7.25 51.78 10.19
N THR A 199 6.25 50.89 10.12
CA THR A 199 4.85 51.27 10.39
C THR A 199 4.61 51.65 11.85
N ALA A 200 5.24 50.96 12.81
CA ALA A 200 5.13 51.29 14.23
C ALA A 200 5.72 52.68 14.54
N VAL A 201 6.87 53.02 13.96
CA VAL A 201 7.51 54.34 14.12
C VAL A 201 6.62 55.45 13.56
N ILE A 202 6.00 55.23 12.40
CA ILE A 202 5.05 56.20 11.83
C ILE A 202 3.85 56.39 12.76
N TRP A 203 3.28 55.30 13.28
CA TRP A 203 2.10 55.37 14.14
C TRP A 203 2.37 56.09 15.47
N ILE A 204 3.60 55.99 16.02
CA ILE A 204 3.99 56.71 17.26
C ILE A 204 4.23 58.20 16.99
N ASN A 205 4.68 58.57 15.79
CA ASN A 205 4.97 59.95 15.41
C ASN A 205 3.76 60.71 14.83
N LEU A 206 2.60 60.07 14.73
CA LEU A 206 1.34 60.67 14.26
C LEU A 206 0.43 60.98 15.45
#